data_AF-A0AAD1IX74-F1
#
_entry.id   AF-A0AAD1IX74-F1
#
_cell.length_a   1.000
_cell.length_b   1.000
_cell.length_c   1.000
_cell.angle_alpha   90.00
_cell.angle_beta   90.00
_cell.angle_gamma   90.00
#
_symmetry.space_group_name_H-M   'P 1'
#
loop_
_entity.id
_entity.type
_entity.pdbx_description
1 polymer ?
#
loop_
_entity_poly.entity_id
_entity_poly.type
_entity_poly.pdbx_seq_one_letter_code
_entity_poly.pdbx_strand_id
1 'polypeptide(L)'
;MSAATLAVVGVSVAACGSAPPPPEVDELTAQLDRARADSRLATDAAATARQPMKQTLTTIAAERDAHAQALADELVRLVGTEAPTATAPTSTAAPATPATVREVIGALRQSAESATGLAAQMSGYRAGLLGSIAASCTAAWRVALAPPAKDTP
;
A
#
# COMPACT_ATOMS: atom_id res chain seq x y z
N MET A 1 41.59 26.53 -24.01
CA MET A 1 42.37 26.97 -22.84
C MET A 1 41.61 28.09 -22.18
N SER A 2 40.91 27.80 -21.09
CA SER A 2 40.58 28.71 -19.98
C SER A 2 39.74 27.93 -18.97
N ALA A 3 40.37 27.58 -17.86
CA ALA A 3 39.77 26.91 -16.72
C ALA A 3 39.21 27.96 -15.76
N ALA A 4 38.03 27.69 -15.19
CA ALA A 4 37.51 28.42 -14.04
C ALA A 4 37.01 27.40 -13.01
N THR A 5 37.86 27.09 -12.03
CA THR A 5 37.53 26.28 -10.85
C THR A 5 36.78 27.16 -9.85
N LEU A 6 35.48 26.93 -9.69
CA LEU A 6 34.69 27.54 -8.62
C LEU A 6 34.70 26.59 -7.42
N ALA A 7 35.42 26.97 -6.37
CA ALA A 7 35.39 26.30 -5.08
C ALA A 7 34.07 26.62 -4.37
N VAL A 8 33.21 25.61 -4.17
CA VAL A 8 32.03 25.72 -3.31
C VAL A 8 32.43 25.35 -1.89
N VAL A 9 32.31 26.31 -0.98
CA VAL A 9 32.55 26.15 0.46
C VAL A 9 31.43 25.30 1.07
N GLY A 10 31.82 24.27 1.81
CA GLY A 10 30.91 23.40 2.55
C GLY A 10 30.27 24.12 3.73
N VAL A 11 28.97 23.88 3.92
CA VAL A 11 28.26 24.14 5.17
C VAL A 11 28.00 22.79 5.83
N SER A 12 28.82 22.45 6.81
CA SER A 12 28.61 21.30 7.69
C SER A 12 27.70 21.73 8.83
N VAL A 13 26.38 21.57 8.68
CA VAL A 13 25.47 21.70 9.83
C VAL A 13 25.43 20.36 10.55
N ALA A 14 26.10 20.27 11.69
CA ALA A 14 25.88 19.20 12.67
C ALA A 14 24.53 19.47 13.37
N ALA A 15 23.44 19.04 12.75
CA ALA A 15 22.12 19.01 13.39
C ALA A 15 21.87 17.58 13.92
N CYS A 16 22.17 17.35 15.19
CA CYS A 16 21.65 16.19 15.91
C CYS A 16 20.14 16.42 16.15
N GLY A 17 19.35 16.02 15.17
CA GLY A 17 17.90 16.10 15.15
C GLY A 17 17.42 15.92 13.73
N SER A 18 17.07 14.69 13.36
CA SER A 18 16.56 14.35 12.04
C SER A 18 15.38 15.26 11.71
N ALA A 19 15.42 15.94 10.57
CA ALA A 19 14.24 16.66 10.08
C ALA A 19 13.06 15.68 9.95
N PRO A 20 11.81 16.10 10.22
CA PRO A 20 10.65 15.26 9.97
C PRO A 20 10.68 14.73 8.52
N PRO A 21 10.28 13.45 8.29
CA PRO A 21 10.22 12.92 6.95
C PRO A 21 9.35 13.83 6.06
N PRO A 22 9.66 13.93 4.76
CA PRO A 22 8.79 14.65 3.83
C PRO A 22 7.37 14.07 3.92
N PRO A 23 6.31 14.90 3.88
CA PRO A 23 4.92 14.45 4.08
C PRO A 23 4.52 13.30 3.13
N GLU A 24 5.08 13.31 1.93
CA GLU A 24 4.89 12.26 0.94
C GLU A 24 5.41 10.88 1.38
N VAL A 25 6.49 10.82 2.16
CA VAL A 25 7.02 9.56 2.72
C VAL A 25 6.03 8.97 3.71
N ASP A 26 5.44 9.81 4.57
CA ASP A 26 4.42 9.38 5.53
C ASP A 26 3.16 8.89 4.80
N GLU A 27 2.73 9.61 3.76
CA GLU A 27 1.56 9.25 2.96
C GLU A 27 1.75 7.92 2.21
N LEU A 28 2.93 7.70 1.59
CA LEU A 28 3.25 6.44 0.93
C LEU A 28 3.44 5.29 1.93
N THR A 29 3.97 5.55 3.12
CA THR A 29 4.05 4.57 4.20
C THR A 29 2.66 4.14 4.66
N ALA A 30 1.72 5.10 4.78
CA ALA A 30 0.33 4.79 5.10
C ALA A 30 -0.35 3.93 4.01
N GLN A 31 -0.03 4.16 2.74
CA GLN A 31 -0.50 3.28 1.65
C GLN A 31 0.11 1.89 1.72
N LEU A 32 1.39 1.77 2.06
CA LEU A 32 2.09 0.50 2.22
C LEU A 32 1.45 -0.35 3.33
N ASP A 33 1.24 0.25 4.50
CA ASP A 33 0.64 -0.43 5.66
C ASP A 33 -0.79 -0.88 5.34
N ARG A 34 -1.55 -0.05 4.63
CA ARG A 34 -2.88 -0.40 4.14
C ARG A 34 -2.86 -1.56 3.16
N ALA A 35 -1.94 -1.57 2.20
CA ALA A 35 -1.80 -2.69 1.25
C ALA A 35 -1.48 -4.01 1.96
N ARG A 36 -0.58 -3.99 2.95
CA ARG A 36 -0.28 -5.16 3.79
C ARG A 36 -1.46 -5.61 4.64
N ALA A 37 -2.22 -4.68 5.20
CA ALA A 37 -3.42 -4.99 5.97
C ALA A 37 -4.50 -5.62 5.09
N ASP A 38 -4.75 -5.08 3.91
CA ASP A 38 -5.72 -5.61 2.94
C ASP A 38 -5.34 -7.03 2.50
N SER A 39 -4.04 -7.28 2.22
CA SER A 39 -3.55 -8.60 1.83
C SER A 39 -3.79 -9.65 2.91
N ARG A 40 -3.46 -9.32 4.17
CA ARG A 40 -3.75 -10.20 5.32
C ARG A 40 -5.23 -10.46 5.47
N LEU A 41 -6.06 -9.42 5.40
CA LEU A 41 -7.52 -9.55 5.50
C LEU A 41 -8.10 -10.46 4.41
N ALA A 42 -7.62 -10.31 3.17
CA ALA A 42 -8.03 -11.16 2.05
C ALA A 42 -7.57 -12.61 2.24
N THR A 43 -6.36 -12.82 2.76
CA THR A 43 -5.83 -14.16 3.12
C THR A 43 -6.67 -14.83 4.20
N ASP A 44 -7.01 -14.11 5.26
CA ASP A 44 -7.83 -14.60 6.37
C ASP A 44 -9.24 -14.95 5.91
N ALA A 45 -9.83 -14.13 5.04
CA ALA A 45 -11.13 -14.42 4.43
C ALA A 45 -11.05 -15.65 3.50
N ALA A 46 -9.96 -15.81 2.74
CA ALA A 46 -9.75 -16.96 1.86
C ALA A 46 -9.63 -18.28 2.65
N ALA A 47 -9.11 -18.24 3.88
CA ALA A 47 -8.93 -19.42 4.71
C ALA A 47 -10.25 -20.12 5.06
N THR A 48 -11.36 -19.37 5.10
CA THR A 48 -12.70 -19.90 5.44
C THR A 48 -13.67 -19.95 4.25
N ALA A 49 -13.30 -19.37 3.11
CA ALA A 49 -14.12 -19.34 1.91
C ALA A 49 -14.16 -20.68 1.17
N ARG A 50 -15.29 -20.95 0.49
CA ARG A 50 -15.42 -22.07 -0.47
C ARG A 50 -14.95 -21.65 -1.87
N GLN A 51 -14.65 -22.62 -2.71
CA GLN A 51 -14.42 -22.35 -4.14
C GLN A 51 -15.71 -21.86 -4.82
N PRO A 52 -15.64 -20.95 -5.82
CA PRO A 52 -14.44 -20.31 -6.37
C PRO A 52 -13.96 -19.07 -5.59
N MET A 53 -14.72 -18.60 -4.61
CA MET A 53 -14.42 -17.36 -3.86
C MET A 53 -13.06 -17.40 -3.17
N LYS A 54 -12.64 -18.57 -2.65
CA LYS A 54 -11.30 -18.76 -2.09
C LYS A 54 -10.20 -18.38 -3.10
N GLN A 55 -10.31 -18.81 -4.36
CA GLN A 55 -9.34 -18.48 -5.40
C GLN A 55 -9.32 -16.98 -5.68
N THR A 56 -10.49 -16.35 -5.81
CA THR A 56 -10.61 -14.90 -6.01
C THR A 56 -9.94 -14.11 -4.89
N LEU A 57 -10.19 -14.47 -3.62
CA LEU A 57 -9.59 -13.81 -2.46
C LEU A 57 -8.07 -14.02 -2.40
N THR A 58 -7.57 -15.21 -2.76
CA THR A 58 -6.12 -15.45 -2.86
C THR A 58 -5.47 -14.59 -3.95
N THR A 59 -6.12 -14.42 -5.11
CA THR A 59 -5.62 -13.50 -6.15
C THR A 59 -5.57 -12.06 -5.65
N ILE A 60 -6.62 -11.59 -4.96
CA ILE A 60 -6.66 -10.24 -4.37
C ILE A 60 -5.52 -10.06 -3.36
N ALA A 61 -5.28 -11.04 -2.48
CA ALA A 61 -4.18 -10.98 -1.52
C ALA A 61 -2.82 -10.80 -2.24
N ALA A 62 -2.57 -11.62 -3.27
CA ALA A 62 -1.34 -11.52 -4.06
C ALA A 62 -1.19 -10.17 -4.78
N GLU A 63 -2.28 -9.62 -5.34
CA GLU A 63 -2.26 -8.27 -5.93
C GLU A 63 -1.93 -7.21 -4.88
N ARG A 64 -2.50 -7.29 -3.67
CA ARG A 64 -2.22 -6.33 -2.59
C ARG A 64 -0.80 -6.45 -2.06
N ASP A 65 -0.23 -7.65 -2.01
CA ASP A 65 1.21 -7.84 -1.72
C ASP A 65 2.10 -7.23 -2.81
N ALA A 66 1.75 -7.39 -4.09
CA ALA A 66 2.50 -6.77 -5.18
C ALA A 66 2.48 -5.23 -5.10
N HIS A 67 1.33 -4.64 -4.75
CA HIS A 67 1.24 -3.20 -4.50
C HIS A 67 2.09 -2.77 -3.29
N ALA A 68 2.08 -3.56 -2.20
CA ALA A 68 2.92 -3.29 -1.04
C ALA A 68 4.41 -3.32 -1.41
N GLN A 69 4.84 -4.28 -2.24
CA GLN A 69 6.23 -4.31 -2.70
C GLN A 69 6.59 -3.08 -3.53
N ALA A 70 5.75 -2.69 -4.50
CA ALA A 70 5.98 -1.51 -5.32
C ALA A 70 6.04 -0.20 -4.50
N LEU A 71 5.20 -0.07 -3.48
CA LEU A 71 5.24 1.07 -2.54
C LEU A 71 6.52 1.06 -1.69
N ALA A 72 6.96 -0.12 -1.22
CA ALA A 72 8.21 -0.25 -0.46
C ALA A 72 9.43 0.10 -1.33
N ASP A 73 9.47 -0.37 -2.57
CA ASP A 73 10.54 -0.05 -3.53
C ASP A 73 10.59 1.46 -3.81
N GLU A 74 9.43 2.10 -3.97
CA GLU A 74 9.34 3.54 -4.15
C GLU A 74 9.80 4.32 -2.91
N LEU A 75 9.43 3.86 -1.71
CA LEU A 75 9.92 4.46 -0.46
C LEU A 75 11.45 4.38 -0.38
N VAL A 76 12.05 3.21 -0.67
CA VAL A 76 13.51 3.05 -0.73
C VAL A 76 14.14 4.02 -1.73
N ARG A 77 13.50 4.24 -2.89
CA ARG A 77 13.97 5.23 -3.87
C ARG A 77 13.94 6.67 -3.35
N LEU A 78 12.98 7.01 -2.48
CA LEU A 78 12.82 8.36 -1.92
C LEU A 78 13.74 8.67 -0.75
N VAL A 79 13.90 7.72 0.18
CA VAL A 79 14.70 7.93 1.40
C VAL A 79 16.11 7.33 1.33
N GLY A 80 16.43 6.50 0.33
CA GLY A 80 17.69 5.78 0.26
C GLY A 80 17.70 4.51 1.13
N THR A 81 18.90 3.98 1.42
CA THR A 81 19.09 2.63 2.00
C THR A 81 18.75 2.48 3.48
N GLU A 82 18.31 3.53 4.18
CA GLU A 82 17.81 3.43 5.56
C GLU A 82 16.31 3.11 5.56
N ALA A 83 15.95 1.92 5.06
CA ALA A 83 14.59 1.42 5.21
C ALA A 83 14.37 1.02 6.69
N PRO A 84 13.27 1.45 7.34
CA PRO A 84 12.96 1.02 8.70
C PRO A 84 12.77 -0.50 8.75
N THR A 85 13.61 -1.20 9.51
CA THR A 85 13.39 -2.59 9.88
C THR A 85 12.32 -2.64 10.97
N ALA A 86 11.15 -3.18 10.63
CA ALA A 86 10.09 -3.40 11.59
C ALA A 86 10.39 -4.63 12.46
N THR A 87 10.59 -4.42 13.76
CA THR A 87 10.54 -5.48 14.76
C THR A 87 9.09 -5.97 14.89
N ALA A 88 8.85 -7.26 14.69
CA ALA A 88 7.53 -7.86 14.83
C ALA A 88 7.12 -7.92 16.32
N PRO A 89 5.98 -7.36 16.73
CA PRO A 89 5.44 -7.61 18.05
C PRO A 89 4.93 -9.05 18.15
N THR A 90 5.43 -9.80 19.12
CA THR A 90 4.83 -11.08 19.53
C THR A 90 3.62 -10.80 20.39
N SER A 91 2.42 -10.91 19.80
CA SER A 91 1.16 -10.87 20.51
C SER A 91 0.45 -12.21 20.35
N THR A 92 0.17 -12.89 21.46
CA THR A 92 -0.76 -14.03 21.50
C THR A 92 -2.19 -13.49 21.38
N ALA A 93 -2.74 -13.56 20.17
CA ALA A 93 -4.11 -13.12 19.90
C ALA A 93 -5.13 -14.15 20.41
N ALA A 94 -6.15 -13.67 21.10
CA ALA A 94 -7.39 -14.41 21.33
C ALA A 94 -8.04 -14.81 19.99
N PRO A 95 -8.92 -15.83 19.93
CA PRO A 95 -9.52 -16.26 18.67
C PRO A 95 -10.27 -15.08 18.02
N ALA A 96 -9.70 -14.56 16.93
CA ALA A 96 -10.33 -13.50 16.15
C ALA A 96 -11.53 -14.09 15.42
N THR A 97 -12.62 -13.33 15.36
CA THR A 97 -13.76 -13.62 14.48
C THR A 97 -13.24 -13.79 13.05
N PRO A 98 -13.66 -14.83 12.31
CA PRO A 98 -13.19 -15.02 10.93
C PRO A 98 -13.47 -13.80 10.05
N ALA A 99 -12.45 -13.35 9.31
CA ALA A 99 -12.59 -12.27 8.35
C ALA A 99 -13.63 -12.61 7.27
N THR A 100 -14.43 -11.63 6.89
CA THR A 100 -15.55 -11.77 5.95
C THR A 100 -15.25 -11.09 4.61
N VAL A 101 -15.87 -11.58 3.53
CA VAL A 101 -15.78 -10.95 2.20
C VAL A 101 -16.25 -9.50 2.22
N ARG A 102 -17.25 -9.18 3.05
CA ARG A 102 -17.75 -7.81 3.22
C ARG A 102 -16.70 -6.86 3.82
N GLU A 103 -15.90 -7.34 4.77
CA GLU A 103 -14.78 -6.57 5.32
C GLU A 103 -13.71 -6.34 4.26
N VAL A 104 -13.39 -7.35 3.44
CA VAL A 104 -12.45 -7.20 2.31
C VAL A 104 -12.96 -6.15 1.31
N ILE A 105 -14.25 -6.19 0.93
CA ILE A 105 -14.87 -5.18 0.05
C ILE A 105 -14.73 -3.77 0.64
N GLY A 106 -15.04 -3.61 1.94
CA GLY A 106 -14.93 -2.33 2.63
C GLY A 106 -13.51 -1.78 2.65
N ALA A 107 -12.54 -2.65 2.98
CA ALA A 107 -11.13 -2.29 3.01
C ALA A 107 -10.61 -1.88 1.63
N LEU A 108 -10.88 -2.67 0.59
CA LEU A 108 -10.47 -2.37 -0.78
C LEU A 108 -11.10 -1.08 -1.32
N ARG A 109 -12.36 -0.79 -0.95
CA ARG A 109 -13.00 0.48 -1.30
C ARG A 109 -12.27 1.66 -0.65
N GLN A 110 -11.98 1.57 0.65
CA GLN A 110 -11.23 2.61 1.36
C GLN A 110 -9.83 2.81 0.76
N SER A 111 -9.15 1.73 0.39
CA SER A 111 -7.85 1.76 -0.28
C SER A 111 -7.93 2.45 -1.65
N ALA A 112 -8.96 2.15 -2.45
CA ALA A 112 -9.17 2.81 -3.73
C ALA A 112 -9.41 4.31 -3.59
N GLU A 113 -10.27 4.72 -2.67
CA GLU A 113 -10.59 6.13 -2.41
C GLU A 113 -9.36 6.90 -1.89
N SER A 114 -8.63 6.31 -0.94
CA SER A 114 -7.40 6.90 -0.40
C SER A 114 -6.31 7.05 -1.47
N ALA A 115 -6.05 6.00 -2.26
CA ALA A 115 -5.06 6.06 -3.33
C ALA A 115 -5.46 7.05 -4.43
N THR A 116 -6.76 7.17 -4.75
CA THR A 116 -7.25 8.18 -5.72
C THR A 116 -6.99 9.60 -5.23
N GLY A 117 -7.33 9.89 -3.97
CA GLY A 117 -7.10 11.20 -3.37
C GLY A 117 -5.62 11.58 -3.31
N LEU A 118 -4.76 10.60 -3.04
CA LEU A 118 -3.32 10.82 -3.02
C LEU A 118 -2.74 10.98 -4.44
N ALA A 119 -3.18 10.17 -5.41
CA ALA A 119 -2.71 10.25 -6.80
C ALA A 119 -2.92 11.66 -7.39
N ALA A 120 -4.02 12.34 -7.05
CA ALA A 120 -4.32 13.70 -7.49
C ALA A 120 -3.35 14.77 -6.96
N GLN A 121 -2.63 14.47 -5.87
CA GLN A 121 -1.66 15.37 -5.24
C GLN A 121 -0.22 15.09 -5.69
N MET A 122 -0.02 14.00 -6.43
CA MET A 122 1.29 13.52 -6.86
C MET A 122 1.51 13.73 -8.35
N SER A 123 2.74 13.53 -8.82
CA SER A 123 3.08 13.58 -10.24
C SER A 123 4.02 12.44 -10.65
N GLY A 124 4.12 12.21 -11.96
CA GLY A 124 5.01 11.21 -12.54
C GLY A 124 4.72 9.78 -12.07
N TYR A 125 5.78 9.05 -11.74
CA TYR A 125 5.70 7.63 -11.35
C TYR A 125 4.75 7.38 -10.18
N ARG A 126 4.79 8.21 -9.14
CA ARG A 126 4.00 8.05 -7.91
C ARG A 126 2.50 8.22 -8.15
N ALA A 127 2.11 9.22 -8.96
CA ALA A 127 0.72 9.38 -9.38
C ALA A 127 0.24 8.15 -10.18
N GLY A 128 1.08 7.62 -11.08
CA GLY A 128 0.78 6.42 -11.85
C GLY A 128 0.63 5.16 -10.97
N LEU A 129 1.55 4.95 -10.04
CA LEU A 129 1.52 3.84 -9.09
C LEU A 129 0.23 3.87 -8.24
N LEU A 130 -0.08 5.02 -7.64
CA LEU A 130 -1.30 5.20 -6.83
C LEU A 130 -2.58 5.07 -7.67
N GLY A 131 -2.58 5.58 -8.90
CA GLY A 131 -3.69 5.39 -9.84
C GLY A 131 -3.91 3.93 -10.19
N SER A 132 -2.84 3.16 -10.41
CA SER A 132 -2.92 1.72 -10.67
C SER A 132 -3.45 0.95 -9.47
N ILE A 133 -3.00 1.29 -8.25
CA ILE A 133 -3.54 0.74 -7.00
C ILE A 133 -5.04 1.02 -6.89
N ALA A 134 -5.47 2.26 -7.11
CA ALA A 134 -6.87 2.64 -7.05
C ALA A 134 -7.73 1.87 -8.05
N ALA A 135 -7.24 1.69 -9.28
CA ALA A 135 -7.92 0.95 -10.32
C ALA A 135 -8.05 -0.56 -9.99
N SER A 136 -6.96 -1.21 -9.56
CA SER A 136 -6.98 -2.63 -9.16
C SER A 136 -7.91 -2.85 -7.96
N CYS A 137 -7.80 -2.04 -6.90
CA CYS A 137 -8.70 -2.15 -5.76
C CYS A 137 -10.16 -1.95 -6.17
N THR A 138 -10.44 -1.00 -7.05
CA THR A 138 -11.80 -0.76 -7.59
C THR A 138 -12.32 -1.96 -8.37
N ALA A 139 -11.52 -2.54 -9.25
CA ALA A 139 -11.88 -3.73 -10.00
C ALA A 139 -12.15 -4.93 -9.06
N ALA A 140 -11.32 -5.10 -8.04
CA ALA A 140 -11.46 -6.17 -7.06
C ALA A 140 -12.80 -6.06 -6.31
N TRP A 141 -13.14 -4.90 -5.75
CA TRP A 141 -14.37 -4.77 -4.95
C TRP A 141 -15.65 -4.64 -5.79
N ARG A 142 -15.59 -4.05 -6.99
CA ARG A 142 -16.77 -3.88 -7.86
C ARG A 142 -17.06 -5.08 -8.75
N VAL A 143 -16.05 -5.83 -9.15
CA VAL A 143 -16.17 -6.87 -10.19
C VAL A 143 -15.86 -8.23 -9.59
N ALA A 144 -14.65 -8.41 -9.06
CA ALA A 144 -14.22 -9.73 -8.60
C ALA A 144 -15.02 -10.23 -7.39
N LEU A 145 -15.38 -9.34 -6.47
CA LEU A 145 -16.15 -9.65 -5.26
C LEU A 145 -17.64 -9.29 -5.39
N ALA A 146 -18.13 -8.96 -6.58
CA ALA A 146 -19.54 -8.69 -6.79
C ALA A 146 -20.39 -9.94 -6.49
N PRO A 147 -21.55 -9.79 -5.83
CA PRO A 147 -22.48 -10.91 -5.72
C PRO A 147 -22.93 -11.36 -7.12
N PRO A 148 -23.09 -12.68 -7.36
CA PRO A 148 -23.54 -13.18 -8.65
C PRO A 148 -24.92 -12.64 -8.99
N ALA A 149 -25.21 -12.46 -10.29
CA ALA A 149 -26.44 -11.85 -10.83
C ALA A 149 -27.72 -12.69 -10.68
N LYS A 150 -27.91 -13.36 -9.55
CA LYS A 150 -29.16 -14.03 -9.16
C LYS A 150 -29.55 -13.45 -7.81
N ASP A 151 -30.80 -13.02 -7.69
CA ASP A 151 -31.43 -12.34 -6.54
C ASP A 151 -31.65 -10.81 -6.70
N THR A 152 -31.94 -10.33 -7.92
CA THR A 152 -32.83 -9.16 -8.07
C THR A 152 -34.27 -9.67 -8.09
N PRO A 153 -35.15 -9.23 -7.16
CA PRO A 153 -36.57 -9.58 -7.16
C PRO A 153 -37.31 -9.07 -8.39
#